data_AF-A0A096LZC5-F1
#
_entry.id   AF-A0A096LZC5-F1
#
_cell.length_a   1.000
_cell.length_b   1.000
_cell.length_c   1.000
_cell.angle_alpha   90.00
_cell.angle_beta   90.00
_cell.angle_gamma   90.00
#
_symmetry.space_group_name_H-M   'P 1'
#
loop_
_entity.id
_entity.type
_entity.pdbx_description
1 polymer ?
#
loop_
_entity_poly.entity_id
_entity_poly.type
_entity_poly.pdbx_seq_one_letter_code
_entity_poly.pdbx_strand_id
1 'polypeptide(L)'
;TCPYEAQQQNLLRVWCRQSSAECCTGLTFSNSSQLADGGKLRVTQDLHSFTVELLEPSYTGGVYWCGLLSRNDTIIKLAEGYFHSSSAAFIWSFTRWMLLPLLPVATICAHVCTTSKLFLFLF
;
A
#
# COMPACT_ATOMS: atom_id res chain seq x y z
N THR A 1 7.13 -3.06 9.57
CA THR A 1 7.95 -3.83 8.62
C THR A 1 7.56 -3.45 7.20
N CYS A 2 8.54 -3.38 6.31
CA CYS A 2 8.41 -2.85 4.96
C CYS A 2 8.95 -3.87 3.95
N PRO A 3 8.08 -4.53 3.17
CA PRO A 3 8.48 -5.53 2.19
C PRO A 3 9.06 -4.88 0.93
N TYR A 4 9.98 -5.58 0.26
CA TYR A 4 10.58 -5.18 -1.00
C TYR A 4 10.96 -6.40 -1.85
N GLU A 5 11.22 -6.18 -3.14
CA GLU A 5 11.63 -7.25 -4.06
C GLU A 5 13.13 -7.56 -3.94
N ALA A 6 13.53 -8.80 -4.21
CA ALA A 6 14.94 -9.23 -4.12
C ALA A 6 15.90 -8.36 -4.96
N GLN A 7 15.44 -7.88 -6.12
CA GLN A 7 16.22 -7.01 -7.01
C GLN A 7 16.57 -5.66 -6.36
N GLN A 8 15.77 -5.25 -5.38
CA GLN A 8 15.88 -3.97 -4.69
C GLN A 8 16.69 -4.06 -3.39
N GLN A 9 17.20 -5.25 -3.04
CA GLN A 9 17.93 -5.49 -1.79
C GLN A 9 19.13 -4.55 -1.59
N ASN A 10 19.80 -4.16 -2.68
CA ASN A 10 20.97 -3.29 -2.64
C ASN A 10 20.65 -1.79 -2.59
N LEU A 11 19.37 -1.40 -2.63
CA LEU A 11 18.96 0.00 -2.53
C LEU A 11 19.00 0.48 -1.07
N LEU A 12 19.20 1.77 -0.85
CA LEU A 12 19.15 2.32 0.50
C LEU A 12 17.71 2.35 1.01
N ARG A 13 17.52 2.07 2.30
CA ARG A 13 16.19 2.10 2.92
C ARG A 13 15.89 3.50 3.39
N VAL A 14 14.65 3.92 3.20
CA VAL A 14 14.16 5.22 3.65
C VAL A 14 13.06 5.00 4.67
N TRP A 15 13.14 5.73 5.78
CA TRP A 15 12.06 5.89 6.74
C TRP A 15 11.72 7.36 6.82
N CYS A 16 10.50 7.72 6.42
CA CYS A 16 10.07 9.12 6.39
C CYS A 16 8.88 9.37 7.30
N ARG A 17 8.98 10.45 8.07
CA ARG A 17 7.86 11.06 8.78
C ARG A 17 7.28 12.15 7.90
N GLN A 18 5.98 12.10 7.68
CA GLN A 18 5.28 13.13 6.91
C GLN A 18 5.28 14.44 7.70
N SER A 19 5.83 15.51 7.11
CA SER A 19 5.86 16.86 7.70
C SER A 19 4.82 17.78 7.06
N SER A 20 4.50 17.58 5.78
CA SER A 20 3.39 18.24 5.08
C SER A 20 2.81 17.33 3.99
N ALA A 21 1.89 17.83 3.16
CA ALA A 21 1.33 17.06 2.04
C ALA A 21 2.42 16.59 1.05
N GLU A 22 3.39 17.47 0.75
CA GLU A 22 4.42 17.24 -0.26
C GLU A 22 5.82 17.01 0.34
N CYS A 23 6.00 17.27 1.64
CA CYS A 23 7.30 17.17 2.29
C CYS A 23 7.31 16.04 3.33
N CYS A 24 8.47 15.41 3.44
CA CYS A 24 8.74 14.43 4.46
C CYS A 24 10.15 14.66 5.04
N THR A 25 10.32 14.35 6.31
CA THR A 25 11.61 14.41 6.99
C THR A 25 11.91 13.00 7.48
N GLY A 26 13.06 12.48 7.06
CA GLY A 26 13.34 11.06 7.22
C GLY A 26 14.81 10.76 7.33
N LEU A 27 15.08 9.48 7.50
CA LEU A 27 16.40 8.90 7.64
C LEU A 27 16.61 7.87 6.53
N THR A 28 17.86 7.76 6.10
CA THR A 28 18.28 6.77 5.10
C THR A 28 19.25 5.80 5.75
N PHE A 29 19.11 4.51 5.42
CA PHE A 29 19.86 3.42 6.02
C PHE A 29 20.53 2.56 4.94
N SER A 30 21.73 2.09 5.24
CA SER A 30 22.45 1.11 4.43
C SER A 30 21.82 -0.28 4.54
N ASN A 31 22.34 -1.21 3.72
CA ASN A 31 21.97 -2.63 3.70
C ASN A 31 22.57 -3.39 4.90
N SER A 32 22.28 -2.90 6.10
CA SER A 32 22.81 -3.46 7.34
C SER A 32 21.89 -3.15 8.51
N SER A 33 21.73 -4.13 9.40
CA SER A 33 21.07 -3.90 10.68
C SER A 33 21.88 -2.91 11.51
N GLN A 34 21.24 -1.86 12.01
CA GLN A 34 21.92 -0.78 12.72
C GLN A 34 21.00 -0.02 13.66
N LEU A 35 21.60 0.60 14.68
CA LEU A 35 20.96 1.63 15.48
C LEU A 35 21.05 2.96 14.74
N ALA A 36 19.93 3.66 14.66
CA ALA A 36 19.80 4.94 13.98
C ALA A 36 19.25 6.02 14.93
N ASP A 37 19.35 7.28 14.48
CA ASP A 37 18.92 8.46 15.23
C ASP A 37 19.47 8.51 16.66
N GLY A 38 20.78 8.30 16.82
CA GLY A 38 21.41 8.31 18.15
C GLY A 38 20.99 7.16 19.07
N GLY A 39 20.49 6.04 18.51
CA GLY A 39 20.10 4.86 19.27
C GLY A 39 18.61 4.75 19.57
N LYS A 40 17.80 5.67 19.05
CA LYS A 40 16.36 5.74 19.29
C LYS A 40 15.54 4.85 18.35
N LEU A 41 16.13 4.47 17.23
CA LEU A 41 15.54 3.59 16.24
C LEU A 41 16.46 2.39 16.04
N ARG A 42 15.87 1.20 15.91
CA ARG A 42 16.58 0.01 15.46
C ARG A 42 16.05 -0.41 14.10
N VAL A 43 16.94 -0.49 13.13
CA VAL A 43 16.64 -1.00 11.80
C VAL A 43 17.18 -2.41 11.73
N THR A 44 16.29 -3.38 11.53
CA THR A 44 16.65 -4.77 11.24
C THR A 44 16.31 -5.10 9.81
N GLN A 45 17.14 -5.94 9.21
CA GLN A 45 16.96 -6.31 7.83
C GLN A 45 16.79 -7.82 7.66
N ASP A 46 15.78 -8.17 6.88
CA ASP A 46 15.48 -9.52 6.45
C ASP A 46 15.78 -9.68 4.95
N LEU A 47 15.51 -10.87 4.40
CA LEU A 47 15.80 -11.19 3.00
C LEU A 47 14.99 -10.31 2.02
N HIS A 48 13.72 -10.06 2.32
CA HIS A 48 12.76 -9.34 1.46
C HIS A 48 12.01 -8.22 2.20
N SER A 49 12.51 -7.83 3.37
CA SER A 49 11.89 -6.77 4.16
C SER A 49 12.93 -6.11 5.05
N PHE A 50 12.61 -4.91 5.50
CA PHE A 50 13.28 -4.32 6.65
C PHE A 50 12.24 -3.89 7.68
N THR A 51 12.64 -3.93 8.94
CA THR A 51 11.80 -3.54 10.06
C THR A 51 12.44 -2.37 10.77
N VAL A 52 11.65 -1.31 10.97
CA VAL A 52 12.04 -0.16 11.78
C VAL A 52 11.30 -0.30 13.11
N GLU A 53 12.06 -0.48 14.18
CA GLU A 53 11.58 -0.56 15.54
C GLU A 53 11.87 0.76 16.26
N LEU A 54 10.84 1.32 16.87
CA LEU A 54 10.93 2.57 17.60
C LEU A 54 11.22 2.24 19.07
N LEU A 55 12.43 2.55 19.52
CA LEU A 55 12.88 2.24 20.88
C LEU A 55 12.48 3.35 21.86
N GLU A 56 12.29 4.57 21.37
CA GLU A 56 11.84 5.71 22.19
C GLU A 56 10.36 6.08 21.95
N PRO A 57 9.66 6.53 23.01
CA PRO A 57 8.29 7.04 22.92
C PRO A 57 8.20 8.41 22.24
N SER A 58 9.31 9.11 21.98
CA SER A 58 9.34 10.42 21.30
C SER A 58 8.75 10.40 19.88
N TYR A 59 8.62 9.20 19.30
CA TYR A 59 8.02 8.97 17.99
C TYR A 59 6.50 8.73 18.00
N THR A 60 5.87 8.84 19.16
CA THR A 60 4.41 8.65 19.32
C THR A 60 3.64 9.82 18.69
N GLY A 61 3.43 9.76 17.37
CA GLY A 61 2.54 10.69 16.65
C GLY A 61 3.01 11.06 15.24
N GLY A 62 2.06 11.20 14.33
CA GLY A 62 2.28 11.52 12.91
C GLY A 62 2.16 10.32 11.98
N VAL A 63 2.16 10.60 10.68
CA VAL A 63 2.12 9.56 9.63
C VAL A 63 3.55 9.24 9.22
N TYR A 64 3.88 7.96 9.21
CA TYR A 64 5.17 7.45 8.79
C TYR A 64 4.99 6.51 7.61
N TRP A 65 5.94 6.54 6.69
CA TRP A 65 6.01 5.59 5.60
C TRP A 65 7.46 5.22 5.34
N CYS A 66 7.62 4.09 4.67
CA CYS A 66 8.93 3.58 4.30
C CYS A 66 9.07 3.51 2.79
N GLY A 67 10.32 3.55 2.34
CA GLY A 67 10.66 3.56 0.94
C GLY A 67 12.04 2.98 0.68
N LEU A 68 12.40 2.96 -0.59
CA LEU A 68 13.76 2.69 -1.04
C LEU A 68 14.26 3.86 -1.87
N LEU A 69 15.52 4.24 -1.70
CA LEU A 69 16.16 5.24 -2.55
C LEU A 69 16.75 4.54 -3.77
N SER A 70 16.22 4.89 -4.95
CA SER A 70 16.74 4.42 -6.22
C SER A 70 18.11 5.06 -6.52
N ARG A 71 18.83 4.50 -7.48
CA ARG A 71 20.11 5.05 -7.96
C ARG A 71 19.99 6.42 -8.61
N ASN A 72 18.79 6.81 -9.01
CA ASN A 72 18.48 8.12 -9.62
C ASN A 72 17.95 9.13 -8.58
N ASP A 73 18.22 8.91 -7.28
CA ASP A 73 17.75 9.73 -6.17
C ASP A 73 16.21 9.85 -6.04
N THR A 74 15.47 8.96 -6.71
CA THR A 74 14.02 8.87 -6.59
C THR A 74 13.63 7.96 -5.44
N ILE A 75 12.71 8.40 -4.58
CA ILE A 75 12.20 7.59 -3.47
C ILE A 75 11.03 6.73 -3.97
N ILE A 76 11.19 5.42 -3.90
CA ILE A 76 10.16 4.43 -4.18
C ILE A 76 9.42 4.19 -2.86
N LYS A 77 8.22 4.76 -2.71
CA LYS A 77 7.39 4.53 -1.53
C LYS A 77 6.91 3.08 -1.52
N LEU A 78 7.21 2.34 -0.46
CA LEU A 78 6.70 0.99 -0.27
C LEU A 78 5.26 1.11 0.23
N ALA A 79 4.35 0.34 -0.38
CA ALA A 79 2.96 0.32 0.06
C ALA A 79 2.87 -0.16 1.51
N GLU A 80 2.00 0.45 2.31
CA GLU A 80 1.64 -0.11 3.61
C GLU A 80 1.18 -1.55 3.39
N GLY A 81 1.79 -2.49 4.13
CA GLY A 81 1.69 -3.93 3.93
C GLY A 81 0.29 -4.55 4.00
N TYR A 82 -0.79 -3.75 4.04
CA TYR A 82 -2.17 -4.19 3.86
C TYR A 82 -2.39 -4.98 2.56
N PHE A 83 -1.54 -4.77 1.55
CA PHE A 83 -1.64 -5.47 0.27
C PHE A 83 -0.93 -6.84 0.19
N HIS A 84 -0.19 -7.26 1.23
CA HIS A 84 0.50 -8.56 1.24
C HIS A 84 -0.28 -9.70 1.91
N SER A 85 -1.54 -9.47 2.30
CA SER A 85 -2.48 -10.56 2.46
C SER A 85 -2.94 -10.96 1.06
N SER A 86 -2.31 -11.98 0.47
CA SER A 86 -2.74 -12.56 -0.82
C SER A 86 -4.26 -12.72 -0.84
N SER A 87 -4.88 -13.20 0.23
CA SER A 87 -6.33 -13.41 0.28
C SER A 87 -7.13 -12.10 0.15
N ALA A 88 -6.75 -11.01 0.83
CA ALA A 88 -7.49 -9.75 0.73
C ALA A 88 -7.35 -9.08 -0.65
N ALA A 89 -6.16 -9.13 -1.25
CA ALA A 89 -5.91 -8.59 -2.58
C ALA A 89 -6.63 -9.41 -3.67
N PHE A 90 -6.62 -10.75 -3.55
CA PHE A 90 -7.40 -11.63 -4.42
C PHE A 90 -8.90 -11.36 -4.27
N ILE A 91 -9.42 -11.29 -3.05
CA ILE A 91 -10.83 -10.99 -2.80
C ILE A 91 -11.22 -9.65 -3.43
N TRP A 92 -10.47 -8.57 -3.17
CA TRP A 92 -10.78 -7.26 -3.76
C TRP A 92 -10.75 -7.28 -5.29
N SER A 93 -9.81 -8.02 -5.89
CA SER A 93 -9.76 -8.21 -7.34
C SER A 93 -11.01 -8.93 -7.84
N PHE A 94 -11.34 -10.10 -7.30
CA PHE A 94 -12.53 -10.86 -7.70
C PHE A 94 -13.83 -10.09 -7.47
N THR A 95 -13.97 -9.42 -6.33
CA THR A 95 -15.12 -8.56 -6.02
C THR A 95 -15.27 -7.47 -7.07
N ARG A 96 -14.17 -6.80 -7.45
CA ARG A 96 -14.20 -5.76 -8.49
C ARG A 96 -14.56 -6.30 -9.86
N TRP A 97 -14.00 -7.44 -10.27
CA TRP A 97 -14.26 -8.06 -11.57
C TRP A 97 -15.65 -8.70 -11.67
N MET A 98 -16.26 -9.12 -10.55
CA MET A 98 -17.63 -9.65 -10.53
C MET A 98 -18.69 -8.53 -10.43
N LEU A 99 -18.47 -7.49 -9.61
CA LEU A 99 -19.43 -6.39 -9.47
C LEU A 99 -19.51 -5.49 -10.71
N LEU A 100 -18.40 -5.27 -11.41
CA LEU A 100 -18.37 -4.40 -12.59
C LEU A 100 -19.30 -4.86 -13.73
N PRO A 101 -19.39 -6.15 -14.10
CA PRO A 101 -20.36 -6.63 -15.10
C PRO A 101 -21.76 -6.87 -14.53
N LEU A 102 -21.92 -7.13 -13.23
CA LEU A 102 -23.24 -7.36 -12.62
C LEU A 102 -24.13 -6.11 -12.63
N LEU A 103 -23.55 -4.92 -12.42
CA LEU A 103 -24.28 -3.66 -12.45
C LEU A 103 -24.94 -3.37 -13.82
N PRO A 104 -24.23 -3.38 -14.97
CA PRO A 104 -24.85 -3.14 -16.27
C PRO A 104 -25.86 -4.24 -16.62
N VAL A 105 -25.59 -5.51 -16.31
CA VAL A 105 -26.54 -6.61 -16.56
C VAL A 105 -27.84 -6.40 -15.77
N ALA A 106 -27.75 -6.04 -14.48
CA ALA A 106 -28.94 -5.78 -13.67
C ALA A 106 -29.75 -4.58 -14.20
N THR A 107 -29.09 -3.51 -14.65
CA THR A 107 -29.78 -2.35 -15.24
C THR A 107 -30.47 -2.69 -16.57
N ILE A 108 -29.81 -3.46 -17.44
CA ILE A 108 -30.39 -3.94 -18.72
C ILE A 108 -31.58 -4.86 -18.44
N CYS A 109 -31.44 -5.83 -17.52
CA CYS A 109 -32.53 -6.73 -17.13
C CYS A 109 -33.72 -5.96 -16.56
N ALA A 110 -33.49 -4.98 -15.67
CA ALA A 110 -34.54 -4.15 -15.12
C ALA A 110 -35.25 -3.34 -16.21
N HIS A 111 -34.49 -2.72 -17.12
CA HIS A 111 -35.03 -1.94 -18.24
C HIS A 111 -35.91 -2.79 -19.15
N VAL A 112 -35.43 -3.99 -19.53
CA VAL A 112 -36.22 -4.95 -20.32
C VAL A 112 -37.48 -5.36 -19.55
N CYS A 113 -37.39 -5.74 -18.28
CA CYS A 113 -38.55 -6.11 -17.47
C CYS A 113 -39.60 -5.00 -17.36
N THR A 114 -39.20 -3.74 -17.17
CA THR A 114 -40.14 -2.60 -17.18
C THR A 114 -40.76 -2.38 -18.55
N THR A 115 -39.99 -2.54 -19.63
CA THR A 115 -40.49 -2.38 -21.00
C THR A 115 -41.47 -3.49 -21.37
N SER A 116 -41.18 -4.73 -20.99
CA SER A 116 -42.06 -5.89 -21.19
C SER A 116 -43.35 -5.80 -20.38
N LYS A 117 -43.27 -5.32 -19.12
CA LYS A 117 -44.47 -5.07 -18.29
C LYS A 117 -45.32 -3.94 -18.84
N LEU A 118 -44.71 -2.89 -19.39
CA LEU A 118 -45.43 -1.80 -20.05
C LEU A 118 -46.13 -2.29 -21.33
N PHE A 119 -45.48 -3.17 -22.10
CA PHE A 119 -46.06 -3.77 -23.30
C PHE A 119 -47.22 -4.73 -22.99
N LEU A 120 -47.18 -5.44 -21.86
CA LEU A 120 -48.27 -6.34 -21.42
C LEU A 120 -49.51 -5.60 -20.87
N PHE A 121 -49.38 -4.32 -20.50
CA PHE A 121 -50.48 -3.47 -20.02
C PHE A 121 -51.16 -2.66 -21.13
N LEU A 122 -50.63 -2.73 -22.37
CA LEU A 122 -51.11 -1.99 -23.55
C LEU A 122 -51.83 -2.90 -24.57
N PHE A 123 -52.11 -4.16 -24.21
CA PHE A 123 -52.92 -5.13 -24.97
C PHE A 123 -54.09 -5.64 -24.15
#